data_AF-A0A2J6HJR1-F1
#
_entry.id   AF-A0A2J6HJR1-F1
#
_cell.length_a   1.000
_cell.length_b   1.000
_cell.length_c   1.000
_cell.angle_alpha   90.00
_cell.angle_beta   90.00
_cell.angle_gamma   90.00
#
_symmetry.space_group_name_H-M   'P 1'
#
loop_
_entity.id
_entity.type
_entity.pdbx_description
1 polymer ?
#
loop_
_entity_poly.entity_id
_entity_poly.type
_entity_poly.pdbx_seq_one_letter_code
_entity_poly.pdbx_strand_id
1 'polypeptide(L)'
;MSSVSSEATAKLKIHKYVLPDPGSAYSTVSYVAADEVKAIPLNRSFSAPVKKYDPEFARVEVIADADVELVLPGSYQVSIEKGDLVDKDGNAVTGSYSVYFRDLSTPAEMALSGVPMKYDSGGVANQFQSAGMFEIYAMQGDKQLFVKEGEELDITMPTTDSDAGYNLYTYNETERNWEYQEALNKPVERPKPDSVPIYSDAYQLYYLSRLNYDENTFQQRWESEEYARTYKLKQDYTYNTRFYSRGNQMFTSFKVKRRYIKKYKHNVYFQLPVLSKSQSRGFFYRTYPELRYFRNVLWKYQGPLDKSGFYQTYCKRRRYYDMRIEYDSYSGYFTIKLKDKYGFEEFQAYPYRGKADLTAKDKKSNENLYNRYFKSLTRLARKFDKKIAFANRELNNSNNKKIREKMSSEELAMTWEEWGEYAQRAMNYKNAIMRYNSEVSLSRNISIKGFGLVNCDRIYRMQNPTQILASFFLPDGKSSKNGKVVLIDGADNSCLTQDMEGGRVVLTVEAASVNAIAFISDDEKMYLVCASEVATAVQSKGLNVFYPVVIDSDNASDAIYQALQL
;
A
#
# COMPACT_ATOMS: atom_id res chain seq x y z
N MET A 1 5.64 -4.21 63.08
CA MET A 1 4.84 -2.99 62.81
C MET A 1 5.66 -2.16 61.83
N SER A 2 5.38 -2.37 60.54
CA SER A 2 4.63 -1.46 59.63
C SER A 2 5.63 -0.58 58.85
N SER A 3 6.11 -0.95 57.66
CA SER A 3 5.46 -1.15 56.34
C SER A 3 5.23 0.15 55.55
N VAL A 4 5.76 0.14 54.31
CA VAL A 4 5.36 0.94 53.11
C VAL A 4 5.84 2.41 53.13
N SER A 5 6.43 3.02 52.09
CA SER A 5 6.21 2.88 50.65
C SER A 5 7.50 2.99 49.81
N SER A 6 7.69 2.02 48.91
CA SER A 6 8.51 2.20 47.70
C SER A 6 7.63 2.85 46.63
N GLU A 7 7.94 4.07 46.23
CA GLU A 7 7.37 4.70 45.04
C GLU A 7 7.82 3.91 43.81
N ALA A 8 6.91 3.14 43.23
CA ALA A 8 7.08 2.56 41.91
C ALA A 8 6.89 3.68 40.89
N THR A 9 7.98 4.26 40.39
CA THR A 9 7.95 5.13 39.21
C THR A 9 7.51 4.28 38.00
N ALA A 10 6.28 4.50 37.51
CA ALA A 10 5.77 3.88 36.31
C ALA A 10 6.70 4.20 35.13
N LYS A 11 7.32 3.17 34.54
CA LYS A 11 8.17 3.32 33.36
C LYS A 11 7.30 3.32 32.10
N LEU A 12 7.39 4.38 31.31
CA LEU A 12 6.78 4.47 29.98
C LEU A 12 7.31 3.33 29.09
N LYS A 13 6.43 2.42 28.65
CA LYS A 13 6.76 1.34 27.70
C LYS A 13 6.64 1.88 26.27
N ILE A 14 7.75 2.31 25.67
CA ILE A 14 7.74 2.79 24.28
C ILE A 14 7.99 1.61 23.34
N HIS A 15 6.96 1.17 22.63
CA HIS A 15 7.11 0.40 21.40
C HIS A 15 7.53 1.37 20.29
N LYS A 16 8.81 1.37 19.90
CA LYS A 16 9.23 2.14 18.72
C LYS A 16 8.76 1.39 17.47
N TYR A 17 8.08 2.10 16.57
CA TYR A 17 7.83 1.64 15.21
C TYR A 17 9.17 1.28 14.54
N VAL A 18 9.43 -0.01 14.39
CA VAL A 18 10.56 -0.50 13.58
C VAL A 18 10.03 -0.67 12.16
N LEU A 19 10.64 0.06 11.22
CA LEU A 19 10.38 -0.13 9.79
C LEU A 19 10.88 -1.53 9.38
N PRO A 20 10.13 -2.27 8.54
CA PRO A 20 10.58 -3.56 8.03
C PRO A 20 11.90 -3.42 7.24
N ASP A 21 12.81 -4.37 7.42
CA ASP A 21 14.13 -4.37 6.77
C ASP A 21 13.98 -4.47 5.23
N PRO A 22 14.52 -3.51 4.45
CA PRO A 22 14.52 -3.54 2.98
C PRO A 22 15.28 -4.74 2.37
N GLY A 23 15.96 -5.56 3.18
CA GLY A 23 16.61 -6.80 2.77
C GLY A 23 15.75 -8.08 2.79
N SER A 24 14.51 -8.04 3.31
CA SER A 24 13.66 -9.23 3.36
C SER A 24 13.01 -9.56 2.01
N ALA A 25 12.75 -10.84 1.74
CA ALA A 25 12.55 -11.36 0.40
C ALA A 25 11.28 -10.92 -0.36
N TYR A 26 10.48 -9.94 0.10
CA TYR A 26 9.33 -9.41 -0.65
C TYR A 26 9.06 -7.91 -0.41
N SER A 27 8.48 -7.33 -1.47
CA SER A 27 7.93 -5.99 -1.73
C SER A 27 8.30 -4.83 -0.80
N THR A 28 8.76 -3.74 -1.42
CA THR A 28 8.81 -2.41 -0.83
C THR A 28 7.53 -2.14 -0.04
N VAL A 29 7.65 -2.09 1.29
CA VAL A 29 6.58 -1.58 2.14
C VAL A 29 6.40 -0.12 1.75
N SER A 30 5.21 0.19 1.27
CA SER A 30 4.77 1.55 1.03
C SER A 30 3.77 1.93 2.11
N TYR A 31 3.64 3.22 2.40
CA TYR A 31 2.66 3.72 3.34
C TYR A 31 1.56 4.44 2.55
N VAL A 32 0.31 4.18 2.91
CA VAL A 32 -0.87 4.75 2.28
C VAL A 32 -1.82 5.28 3.34
N ALA A 33 -2.45 6.43 3.06
CA ALA A 33 -3.47 6.98 3.93
C ALA A 33 -4.68 6.05 4.02
N ALA A 34 -5.36 6.03 5.16
CA ALA A 34 -6.49 5.13 5.40
C ALA A 34 -7.63 5.31 4.38
N ASP A 35 -7.88 6.54 3.90
CA ASP A 35 -8.92 6.81 2.90
C ASP A 35 -8.58 6.34 1.48
N GLU A 36 -7.33 5.94 1.22
CA GLU A 36 -6.91 5.29 -0.02
C GLU A 36 -7.11 3.76 0.01
N VAL A 37 -7.31 3.18 1.20
CA VAL A 37 -7.49 1.73 1.38
C VAL A 37 -8.96 1.35 1.19
N LYS A 38 -9.32 0.95 -0.04
CA LYS A 38 -10.70 0.57 -0.40
C LYS A 38 -11.24 -0.69 0.30
N ALA A 39 -10.38 -1.49 0.94
CA ALA A 39 -10.81 -2.64 1.75
C ALA A 39 -11.36 -2.27 3.12
N ILE A 40 -11.11 -1.05 3.60
CA ILE A 40 -11.72 -0.58 4.84
C ILE A 40 -13.24 -0.50 4.62
N PRO A 41 -14.06 -1.09 5.51
CA PRO A 41 -15.52 -1.05 5.38
C PRO A 41 -16.04 0.38 5.23
N LEU A 42 -16.88 0.64 4.23
CA LEU A 42 -17.50 1.95 4.00
C LEU A 42 -18.32 2.44 5.21
N ASN A 43 -18.80 1.51 6.04
CA ASN A 43 -19.59 1.74 7.25
C ASN A 43 -18.76 1.66 8.53
N ARG A 44 -17.43 1.79 8.44
CA ARG A 44 -16.53 1.86 9.60
C ARG A 44 -17.11 2.80 10.66
N SER A 45 -17.23 2.29 11.87
CA SER A 45 -17.96 2.93 12.98
C SER A 45 -17.13 3.97 13.75
N PHE A 46 -15.84 4.08 13.44
CA PHE A 46 -14.91 5.04 14.03
C PHE A 46 -14.05 5.72 12.97
N SER A 47 -13.46 6.86 13.35
CA SER A 47 -12.62 7.66 12.48
C SER A 47 -11.60 8.45 13.30
N ALA A 48 -10.46 8.77 12.69
CA ALA A 48 -9.48 9.66 13.29
C ALA A 48 -10.14 10.98 13.74
N PRO A 49 -9.86 11.48 14.96
CA PRO A 49 -10.40 12.76 15.43
C PRO A 49 -9.98 13.94 14.56
N VAL A 50 -8.82 13.85 13.92
CA VAL A 50 -8.30 14.81 12.94
C VAL A 50 -7.74 14.04 11.77
N LYS A 51 -8.38 14.15 10.60
CA LYS A 51 -8.08 13.33 9.42
C LYS A 51 -6.60 13.34 9.01
N LYS A 52 -5.91 14.48 9.10
CA LYS A 52 -4.49 14.61 8.74
C LYS A 52 -3.59 13.67 9.55
N TYR A 53 -4.00 13.30 10.76
CA TYR A 53 -3.19 12.49 11.67
C TYR A 53 -3.65 11.04 11.76
N ASP A 54 -4.54 10.58 10.87
CA ASP A 54 -4.95 9.18 10.82
C ASP A 54 -3.73 8.29 10.52
N PRO A 55 -3.40 7.28 11.36
CA PRO A 55 -2.25 6.42 11.13
C PRO A 55 -2.26 5.73 9.77
N GLU A 56 -1.16 5.81 9.04
CA GLU A 56 -1.05 5.22 7.71
C GLU A 56 -1.02 3.67 7.76
N PHE A 57 -1.52 3.03 6.70
CA PHE A 57 -1.35 1.60 6.49
C PHE A 57 -0.05 1.33 5.77
N ALA A 58 0.74 0.38 6.30
CA ALA A 58 1.74 -0.31 5.53
C ALA A 58 1.06 -1.21 4.49
N ARG A 59 1.42 -1.02 3.22
CA ARG A 59 1.00 -1.83 2.09
C ARG A 59 2.15 -2.70 1.61
N VAL A 60 1.90 -4.00 1.56
CA VAL A 60 2.83 -5.04 1.15
C VAL A 60 2.22 -5.80 -0.04
N GLU A 61 2.96 -5.93 -1.15
CA GLU A 61 2.53 -6.74 -2.29
C GLU A 61 2.97 -8.19 -2.12
N VAL A 62 2.05 -9.12 -2.37
CA VAL A 62 2.20 -10.56 -2.14
C VAL A 62 1.77 -11.32 -3.40
N ILE A 63 2.35 -12.50 -3.62
CA ILE A 63 1.99 -13.41 -4.71
C ILE A 63 1.36 -14.67 -4.10
N ALA A 64 0.15 -15.02 -4.55
CA ALA A 64 -0.67 -16.11 -4.00
C ALA A 64 -0.25 -17.53 -4.45
N ASP A 65 0.95 -17.71 -5.02
CA ASP A 65 1.39 -18.99 -5.58
C ASP A 65 2.16 -19.89 -4.59
N ALA A 66 2.54 -19.34 -3.44
CA ALA A 66 3.26 -19.99 -2.35
C ALA A 66 2.80 -19.47 -0.98
N ASP A 67 3.16 -20.20 0.07
CA ASP A 67 2.98 -19.77 1.46
C ASP A 67 3.89 -18.57 1.75
N VAL A 68 3.39 -17.63 2.56
CA VAL A 68 4.07 -16.35 2.80
C VAL A 68 4.08 -16.01 4.28
N GLU A 69 5.27 -15.66 4.77
CA GLU A 69 5.46 -15.06 6.07
C GLU A 69 5.77 -13.56 5.90
N LEU A 70 4.79 -12.72 6.20
CA LEU A 70 4.91 -11.26 6.14
C LEU A 70 5.53 -10.73 7.42
N VAL A 71 6.41 -9.73 7.30
CA VAL A 71 6.82 -8.92 8.44
C VAL A 71 6.40 -7.49 8.25
N LEU A 72 5.62 -7.04 9.23
CA LEU A 72 4.84 -5.83 9.18
C LEU A 72 5.40 -4.84 10.21
N PRO A 73 5.05 -3.53 10.12
CA PRO A 73 5.45 -2.53 11.10
C PRO A 73 5.22 -2.98 12.54
N GLY A 74 6.10 -2.52 13.44
CA GLY A 74 6.04 -2.96 14.83
C GLY A 74 6.51 -4.40 15.02
N SER A 75 6.99 -5.07 13.97
CA SER A 75 7.57 -6.42 13.99
C SER A 75 6.59 -7.57 14.20
N TYR A 76 5.36 -7.33 13.77
CA TYR A 76 4.36 -8.38 13.60
C TYR A 76 4.78 -9.32 12.48
N GLN A 77 4.60 -10.62 12.70
CA GLN A 77 4.78 -11.63 11.67
C GLN A 77 3.43 -12.26 11.37
N VAL A 78 3.05 -12.35 10.10
CA VAL A 78 1.76 -12.92 9.67
C VAL A 78 2.04 -14.02 8.67
N SER A 79 1.62 -15.24 8.99
CA SER A 79 1.65 -16.37 8.06
C SER A 79 0.35 -16.40 7.26
N ILE A 80 0.48 -16.51 5.93
CA ILE A 80 -0.63 -16.67 5.00
C ILE A 80 -0.26 -17.85 4.09
N GLU A 81 -0.94 -18.98 4.25
CA GLU A 81 -0.72 -20.16 3.41
C GLU A 81 -1.41 -20.03 2.06
N LYS A 82 -0.92 -20.81 1.10
CA LYS A 82 -1.49 -20.86 -0.24
C LYS A 82 -2.91 -21.42 -0.19
N GLY A 83 -3.87 -20.55 -0.51
CA GLY A 83 -5.29 -20.92 -0.62
C GLY A 83 -6.12 -20.51 0.60
N ASP A 84 -5.50 -19.86 1.59
CA ASP A 84 -6.19 -19.30 2.76
C ASP A 84 -7.11 -18.14 2.40
N LEU A 85 -6.84 -17.47 1.29
CA LEU A 85 -7.59 -16.29 0.87
C LEU A 85 -8.54 -16.61 -0.30
N VAL A 86 -9.76 -16.08 -0.18
CA VAL A 86 -10.81 -16.16 -1.19
C VAL A 86 -11.36 -14.78 -1.55
N ASP A 87 -11.95 -14.66 -2.73
CA ASP A 87 -12.77 -13.50 -3.08
C ASP A 87 -14.17 -13.55 -2.43
N LYS A 88 -14.97 -12.50 -2.65
CA LYS A 88 -16.35 -12.42 -2.13
C LYS A 88 -17.28 -13.56 -2.59
N ASP A 89 -16.92 -14.25 -3.67
CA ASP A 89 -17.69 -15.34 -4.27
C ASP A 89 -17.16 -16.72 -3.82
N GLY A 90 -16.15 -16.75 -2.93
CA GLY A 90 -15.52 -17.96 -2.40
C GLY A 90 -14.44 -18.57 -3.30
N ASN A 91 -14.04 -17.89 -4.38
CA ASN A 91 -13.01 -18.41 -5.27
C ASN A 91 -11.60 -18.16 -4.70
N ALA A 92 -10.74 -19.17 -4.79
CA ALA A 92 -9.35 -19.05 -4.35
C ALA A 92 -8.61 -17.92 -5.08
N VAL A 93 -7.83 -17.14 -4.32
CA VAL A 93 -7.04 -16.05 -4.85
C VAL A 93 -5.83 -16.60 -5.62
N THR A 94 -5.58 -16.06 -6.81
CA THR A 94 -4.41 -16.42 -7.64
C THR A 94 -3.75 -15.15 -8.16
N GLY A 95 -2.42 -15.17 -8.37
CA GLY A 95 -1.68 -13.99 -8.81
C GLY A 95 -1.32 -13.04 -7.66
N SER A 96 -1.13 -11.76 -7.96
CA SER A 96 -0.72 -10.76 -6.95
C SER A 96 -1.90 -10.16 -6.20
N TYR A 97 -1.66 -9.80 -4.94
CA TYR A 97 -2.58 -9.08 -4.08
C TYR A 97 -1.79 -8.21 -3.08
N SER A 98 -2.43 -7.22 -2.49
CA SER A 98 -1.84 -6.32 -1.50
C SER A 98 -2.40 -6.59 -0.12
N VAL A 99 -1.55 -6.66 0.89
CA VAL A 99 -1.91 -6.67 2.32
C VAL A 99 -1.70 -5.28 2.89
N TYR A 100 -2.69 -4.80 3.62
CA TYR A 100 -2.68 -3.52 4.32
C TYR A 100 -2.66 -3.81 5.82
N PHE A 101 -1.69 -3.24 6.51
CA PHE A 101 -1.53 -3.42 7.94
C PHE A 101 -1.20 -2.10 8.62
N ARG A 102 -1.79 -1.84 9.79
CA ARG A 102 -1.29 -0.81 10.69
C ARG A 102 -1.35 -1.28 12.13
N ASP A 103 -0.30 -0.94 12.86
CA ASP A 103 -0.19 -1.18 14.29
C ASP A 103 -0.79 0.01 15.03
N LEU A 104 -1.77 -0.27 15.89
CA LEU A 104 -2.48 0.67 16.76
C LEU A 104 -2.22 0.37 18.24
N SER A 105 -1.15 -0.37 18.56
CA SER A 105 -0.85 -0.84 19.93
C SER A 105 -0.39 0.24 20.89
N THR A 106 -0.05 1.42 20.38
CA THR A 106 0.48 2.50 21.22
C THR A 106 -0.59 3.54 21.57
N PRO A 107 -0.52 4.19 22.74
CA PRO A 107 -1.51 5.19 23.15
C PRO A 107 -1.70 6.34 22.17
N ALA A 108 -0.61 6.77 21.52
CA ALA A 108 -0.68 7.81 20.50
C ALA A 108 -1.53 7.36 19.30
N GLU A 109 -1.36 6.12 18.89
CA GLU A 109 -1.93 5.60 17.64
C GLU A 109 -3.39 5.19 17.84
N MET A 110 -3.73 4.72 19.04
CA MET A 110 -5.12 4.60 19.50
C MET A 110 -5.83 5.96 19.51
N ALA A 111 -5.20 6.98 20.10
CA ALA A 111 -5.76 8.31 20.20
C ALA A 111 -5.99 8.96 18.82
N LEU A 112 -5.02 8.80 17.91
CA LEU A 112 -5.05 9.39 16.57
C LEU A 112 -5.96 8.64 15.60
N SER A 113 -6.07 7.31 15.71
CA SER A 113 -7.00 6.51 14.89
C SER A 113 -8.46 6.65 15.31
N GLY A 114 -8.71 7.06 16.56
CA GLY A 114 -10.05 7.16 17.13
C GLY A 114 -10.70 5.79 17.43
N VAL A 115 -9.87 4.74 17.55
CA VAL A 115 -10.32 3.38 17.80
C VAL A 115 -11.13 3.27 19.11
N PRO A 116 -12.22 2.49 19.15
CA PRO A 116 -13.05 2.39 20.34
C PRO A 116 -12.36 1.58 21.44
N MET A 117 -11.92 2.24 22.51
CA MET A 117 -11.25 1.59 23.66
C MET A 117 -12.18 1.19 24.82
N LYS A 118 -13.49 1.41 24.67
CA LYS A 118 -14.49 1.09 25.70
C LYS A 118 -15.03 -0.33 25.50
N TYR A 119 -15.09 -1.10 26.58
CA TYR A 119 -15.77 -2.38 26.62
C TYR A 119 -16.96 -2.30 27.57
N ASP A 120 -18.18 -2.47 27.04
CA ASP A 120 -19.38 -2.62 27.84
C ASP A 120 -19.79 -4.10 27.86
N SER A 121 -19.62 -4.74 29.01
CA SER A 121 -20.21 -6.04 29.30
C SER A 121 -21.00 -5.90 30.60
N GLY A 122 -22.33 -6.01 30.48
CA GLY A 122 -23.24 -5.97 31.62
C GLY A 122 -23.50 -4.59 32.23
N GLY A 123 -23.29 -3.48 31.50
CA GLY A 123 -23.63 -2.13 31.96
C GLY A 123 -22.57 -1.47 32.85
N VAL A 124 -21.35 -2.03 32.89
CA VAL A 124 -20.20 -1.44 33.59
C VAL A 124 -19.16 -1.05 32.55
N ALA A 125 -18.97 0.26 32.38
CA ALA A 125 -17.91 0.79 31.51
C ALA A 125 -16.54 0.42 32.09
N ASN A 126 -15.81 -0.46 31.40
CA ASN A 126 -14.41 -0.73 31.66
C ASN A 126 -13.56 -0.28 30.47
N GLN A 127 -12.26 -0.07 30.71
CA GLN A 127 -11.31 0.28 29.67
C GLN A 127 -10.41 -0.91 29.36
N PHE A 128 -10.00 -0.99 28.10
CA PHE A 128 -8.95 -1.91 27.73
C PHE A 128 -7.57 -1.35 28.06
N GLN A 129 -6.72 -2.22 28.60
CA GLN A 129 -5.28 -2.04 28.61
C GLN A 129 -4.69 -2.93 27.53
N SER A 130 -3.91 -2.33 26.62
CA SER A 130 -3.46 -3.05 25.44
C SER A 130 -2.12 -3.73 25.56
N ALA A 131 -2.07 -5.00 25.16
CA ALA A 131 -0.84 -5.72 24.85
C ALA A 131 -0.60 -5.82 23.32
N GLY A 132 -1.51 -5.27 22.52
CA GLY A 132 -1.35 -5.02 21.10
C GLY A 132 -2.69 -4.89 20.38
N MET A 133 -2.74 -3.99 19.40
CA MET A 133 -3.94 -3.72 18.61
C MET A 133 -3.49 -3.42 17.19
N PHE A 134 -4.19 -3.95 16.19
CA PHE A 134 -3.83 -3.70 14.79
C PHE A 134 -5.04 -3.85 13.88
N GLU A 135 -4.89 -3.31 12.68
CA GLU A 135 -5.80 -3.57 11.56
C GLU A 135 -5.07 -4.30 10.46
N ILE A 136 -5.72 -5.29 9.88
CA ILE A 136 -5.21 -6.04 8.74
C ILE A 136 -6.30 -6.28 7.70
N TYR A 137 -5.99 -6.02 6.43
CA TYR A 137 -6.87 -6.22 5.29
C TYR A 137 -6.07 -6.74 4.08
N ALA A 138 -6.75 -7.35 3.11
CA ALA A 138 -6.14 -7.74 1.84
C ALA A 138 -7.02 -7.38 0.63
N MET A 139 -6.38 -7.05 -0.49
CA MET A 139 -7.05 -6.71 -1.76
C MET A 139 -6.36 -7.29 -2.98
N GLN A 140 -7.15 -7.72 -3.95
CA GLN A 140 -6.68 -7.97 -5.30
C GLN A 140 -7.25 -6.91 -6.26
N GLY A 141 -6.39 -5.97 -6.67
CA GLY A 141 -6.84 -4.77 -7.39
C GLY A 141 -7.79 -3.95 -6.52
N ASP A 142 -9.02 -3.74 -7.00
CA ASP A 142 -10.07 -3.01 -6.28
C ASP A 142 -11.05 -3.92 -5.49
N LYS A 143 -10.75 -5.22 -5.38
CA LYS A 143 -11.61 -6.20 -4.70
C LYS A 143 -11.00 -6.62 -3.36
N GLN A 144 -11.79 -6.54 -2.29
CA GLN A 144 -11.44 -7.08 -0.99
C GLN A 144 -11.33 -8.61 -1.04
N LEU A 145 -10.39 -9.15 -0.26
CA LEU A 145 -10.20 -10.57 -0.04
C LEU A 145 -10.63 -10.94 1.39
N PHE A 146 -10.92 -12.22 1.59
CA PHE A 146 -11.38 -12.78 2.87
C PHE A 146 -10.58 -14.02 3.22
N VAL A 147 -10.45 -14.29 4.52
CA VAL A 147 -9.96 -15.59 4.99
C VAL A 147 -11.02 -16.64 4.68
N LYS A 148 -10.60 -17.75 4.10
CA LYS A 148 -11.45 -18.87 3.71
C LYS A 148 -12.06 -19.52 4.95
N GLU A 149 -13.32 -19.90 4.85
CA GLU A 149 -14.02 -20.56 5.96
C GLU A 149 -13.28 -21.84 6.40
N GLY A 150 -12.98 -21.92 7.70
CA GLY A 150 -12.23 -23.02 8.31
C GLY A 150 -10.71 -22.81 8.37
N GLU A 151 -10.16 -21.81 7.68
CA GLU A 151 -8.75 -21.42 7.77
C GLU A 151 -8.56 -20.25 8.76
N GLU A 152 -7.33 -20.04 9.20
CA GLU A 152 -6.95 -18.98 10.14
C GLU A 152 -5.63 -18.33 9.69
N LEU A 153 -5.43 -17.06 10.05
CA LEU A 153 -4.15 -16.38 9.87
C LEU A 153 -3.38 -16.39 11.19
N ASP A 154 -2.21 -17.04 11.19
CA ASP A 154 -1.32 -17.06 12.34
C ASP A 154 -0.50 -15.78 12.41
N ILE A 155 -0.57 -15.11 13.57
CA ILE A 155 0.08 -13.83 13.81
C ILE A 155 0.97 -13.94 15.05
N THR A 156 2.26 -13.69 14.86
CA THR A 156 3.23 -13.50 15.94
C THR A 156 3.35 -12.02 16.26
N MET A 157 2.83 -11.62 17.41
CA MET A 157 2.84 -10.25 17.90
C MET A 157 4.00 -10.04 18.89
N PRO A 158 4.91 -9.06 18.67
CA PRO A 158 5.86 -8.64 19.69
C PRO A 158 5.14 -8.01 20.88
N THR A 159 5.59 -8.31 22.09
CA THR A 159 5.07 -7.63 23.28
C THR A 159 6.17 -7.39 24.30
N THR A 160 6.21 -6.22 24.92
CA THR A 160 7.10 -5.97 26.06
C THR A 160 6.47 -6.40 27.39
N ASP A 161 5.22 -6.85 27.35
CA ASP A 161 4.46 -7.21 28.53
C ASP A 161 4.46 -8.71 28.76
N SER A 162 5.11 -9.13 29.84
CA SER A 162 5.18 -10.51 30.33
C SER A 162 3.91 -10.98 31.09
N ASP A 163 2.96 -10.08 31.36
CA ASP A 163 1.78 -10.36 32.19
C ASP A 163 0.81 -11.37 31.55
N ALA A 164 0.00 -12.02 32.39
CA ALA A 164 -1.10 -12.88 31.97
C ALA A 164 -2.46 -12.15 31.98
N GLY A 165 -3.52 -12.83 31.51
CA GLY A 165 -4.91 -12.35 31.64
C GLY A 165 -5.39 -11.44 30.52
N TYR A 166 -4.66 -11.40 29.40
CA TYR A 166 -5.09 -10.77 28.15
C TYR A 166 -6.01 -11.70 27.37
N ASN A 167 -6.90 -11.13 26.57
CA ASN A 167 -7.82 -11.85 25.71
C ASN A 167 -7.74 -11.31 24.27
N LEU A 168 -8.12 -12.13 23.31
CA LEU A 168 -8.26 -11.76 21.92
C LEU A 168 -9.69 -11.26 21.68
N TYR A 169 -9.81 -10.11 21.04
CA TYR A 169 -11.06 -9.53 20.58
C TYR A 169 -10.98 -9.15 19.11
N THR A 170 -12.12 -9.23 18.42
CA THR A 170 -12.32 -8.66 17.10
C THR A 170 -13.44 -7.64 17.16
N TYR A 171 -13.37 -6.61 16.33
CA TYR A 171 -14.40 -5.57 16.34
C TYR A 171 -15.49 -5.83 15.30
N ASN A 172 -16.75 -5.86 15.73
CA ASN A 172 -17.89 -5.95 14.84
C ASN A 172 -18.36 -4.53 14.45
N GLU A 173 -18.05 -4.13 13.22
CA GLU A 173 -18.40 -2.79 12.70
C GLU A 173 -19.92 -2.56 12.58
N THR A 174 -20.73 -3.63 12.48
CA THR A 174 -22.18 -3.53 12.36
C THR A 174 -22.83 -3.29 13.72
N GLU A 175 -22.43 -4.07 14.73
CA GLU A 175 -22.94 -3.98 16.09
C GLU A 175 -22.23 -2.92 16.94
N ARG A 176 -21.08 -2.43 16.46
CA ARG A 176 -20.23 -1.43 17.12
C ARG A 176 -19.71 -1.87 18.49
N ASN A 177 -19.40 -3.14 18.62
CA ASN A 177 -18.92 -3.76 19.86
C ASN A 177 -17.69 -4.65 19.61
N TRP A 178 -16.98 -4.95 20.69
CA TRP A 178 -15.89 -5.92 20.69
C TRP A 178 -16.43 -7.32 20.97
N GLU A 179 -16.09 -8.27 20.11
CA GLU A 179 -16.42 -9.68 20.25
C GLU A 179 -15.24 -10.42 20.86
N TYR A 180 -15.46 -11.04 22.02
CA TYR A 180 -14.47 -11.91 22.65
C TYR A 180 -14.27 -13.17 21.80
N GLN A 181 -13.01 -13.50 21.52
CA GLN A 181 -12.62 -14.71 20.80
C GLN A 181 -12.12 -15.77 21.77
N GLU A 182 -11.02 -15.48 22.47
CA GLU A 182 -10.37 -16.43 23.38
C GLU A 182 -9.45 -15.74 24.40
N ALA A 183 -9.04 -16.49 25.42
CA ALA A 183 -8.03 -16.04 26.37
C ALA A 183 -6.63 -16.26 25.79
N LEU A 184 -5.75 -15.26 25.91
CA LEU A 184 -4.40 -15.35 25.40
C LEU A 184 -3.47 -16.08 26.36
N ASN A 185 -2.65 -16.96 25.80
CA ASN A 185 -1.54 -17.57 26.52
C ASN A 185 -0.54 -16.51 26.99
N LYS A 186 0.23 -16.87 28.03
CA LYS A 186 1.36 -16.03 28.45
C LYS A 186 2.33 -15.84 27.27
N PRO A 187 2.95 -14.65 27.14
CA PRO A 187 4.00 -14.45 26.17
C PRO A 187 5.11 -15.48 26.37
N VAL A 188 5.63 -15.97 25.27
CA VAL A 188 6.77 -16.87 25.25
C VAL A 188 8.00 -16.10 24.80
N GLU A 189 9.18 -16.56 25.20
CA GLU A 189 10.41 -16.11 24.54
C GLU A 189 10.28 -16.44 23.06
N ARG A 190 10.59 -15.45 22.22
CA ARG A 190 10.59 -15.69 20.78
C ARG A 190 11.52 -16.86 20.49
N PRO A 191 11.05 -17.88 19.74
CA PRO A 191 11.91 -18.99 19.40
C PRO A 191 13.10 -18.44 18.61
N LYS A 192 14.30 -18.83 19.02
CA LYS A 192 15.50 -18.53 18.24
C LYS A 192 15.34 -19.20 16.88
N PRO A 193 15.52 -18.49 15.75
CA PRO A 193 15.42 -19.10 14.44
C PRO A 193 16.33 -20.33 14.34
N ASP A 194 15.80 -21.40 13.75
CA ASP A 194 16.55 -22.64 13.54
C ASP A 194 17.86 -22.35 12.82
N SER A 195 18.97 -22.85 13.36
CA SER A 195 20.28 -22.60 12.77
C SER A 195 20.39 -23.24 11.39
N VAL A 196 20.63 -22.41 10.37
CA VAL A 196 21.00 -22.89 9.03
C VAL A 196 22.52 -22.71 8.87
N PRO A 197 23.27 -23.75 8.46
CA PRO A 197 24.69 -23.61 8.15
C PRO A 197 24.89 -22.58 7.04
N ILE A 198 25.67 -21.52 7.29
CA ILE A 198 26.00 -20.52 6.27
C ILE A 198 27.40 -20.82 5.76
N TYR A 199 27.47 -21.33 4.53
CA TYR A 199 28.73 -21.81 3.96
C TYR A 199 29.47 -20.70 3.17
N SER A 200 28.74 -19.77 2.54
CA SER A 200 29.31 -18.58 1.88
C SER A 200 28.28 -17.46 1.71
N ASP A 201 28.70 -16.34 1.10
CA ASP A 201 27.82 -15.24 0.69
C ASP A 201 27.15 -15.44 -0.69
N ALA A 202 27.31 -16.62 -1.32
CA ALA A 202 26.76 -16.88 -2.65
C ALA A 202 25.23 -16.73 -2.72
N TYR A 203 24.51 -17.07 -1.64
CA TYR A 203 23.05 -16.89 -1.55
C TYR A 203 22.60 -15.43 -1.73
N GLN A 204 23.40 -14.46 -1.24
CA GLN A 204 23.08 -13.04 -1.39
C GLN A 204 23.14 -12.61 -2.86
N LEU A 205 24.14 -13.10 -3.60
CA LEU A 205 24.26 -12.83 -5.03
C LEU A 205 23.13 -13.46 -5.84
N TYR A 206 22.68 -14.66 -5.45
CA TYR A 206 21.53 -15.30 -6.06
C TYR A 206 20.27 -14.47 -5.89
N TYR A 207 20.01 -13.96 -4.69
CA TYR A 207 18.90 -13.06 -4.43
C TYR A 207 18.97 -11.78 -5.30
N LEU A 208 20.10 -11.06 -5.25
CA LEU A 208 20.30 -9.84 -6.05
C LEU A 208 20.20 -10.08 -7.56
N SER A 209 20.58 -11.27 -8.02
CA SER A 209 20.53 -11.63 -9.44
C SER A 209 19.10 -11.74 -9.99
N ARG A 210 18.13 -12.11 -9.14
CA ARG A 210 16.72 -12.28 -9.51
C ARG A 210 15.96 -10.97 -9.70
N LEU A 211 16.42 -9.88 -9.07
CA LEU A 211 15.79 -8.56 -9.18
C LEU A 211 15.98 -7.88 -10.56
N ASN A 212 16.85 -8.43 -11.42
CA ASN A 212 17.30 -7.78 -12.66
C ASN A 212 16.67 -8.34 -13.94
N TYR A 213 15.66 -9.21 -13.85
CA TYR A 213 15.00 -9.77 -15.03
C TYR A 213 13.93 -8.83 -15.58
N ASP A 214 13.97 -8.58 -16.89
CA ASP A 214 12.90 -7.89 -17.59
C ASP A 214 11.95 -8.95 -18.17
N GLU A 215 10.84 -9.21 -17.49
CA GLU A 215 9.89 -10.27 -17.87
C GLU A 215 8.73 -9.77 -18.73
N ASN A 216 8.57 -8.45 -18.84
CA ASN A 216 7.41 -7.86 -19.51
C ASN A 216 7.46 -8.13 -21.02
N THR A 217 6.49 -8.93 -21.48
CA THR A 217 6.22 -9.22 -22.90
C THR A 217 5.82 -7.96 -23.66
N PHE A 218 5.85 -8.04 -24.99
CA PHE A 218 5.42 -6.97 -25.87
C PHE A 218 3.96 -6.54 -25.61
N GLN A 219 3.11 -7.48 -25.20
CA GLN A 219 1.70 -7.20 -24.88
C GLN A 219 1.55 -6.53 -23.50
N GLN A 220 2.21 -7.07 -22.46
CA GLN A 220 2.17 -6.47 -21.12
C GLN A 220 2.67 -5.01 -21.12
N ARG A 221 3.70 -4.70 -21.93
CA ARG A 221 4.16 -3.30 -22.11
C ARG A 221 3.18 -2.42 -22.86
N TRP A 222 2.40 -2.99 -23.78
CA TRP A 222 1.32 -2.24 -24.41
C TRP A 222 0.27 -1.86 -23.37
N GLU A 223 -0.08 -2.76 -22.46
CA GLU A 223 -1.09 -2.56 -21.41
C GLU A 223 -0.63 -1.62 -20.28
N SER A 224 0.65 -1.68 -19.90
CA SER A 224 1.19 -0.90 -18.77
C SER A 224 1.45 0.57 -19.09
N GLU A 225 0.88 1.51 -18.33
CA GLU A 225 1.09 2.96 -18.50
C GLU A 225 2.56 3.40 -18.34
N GLU A 226 3.37 2.61 -17.65
CA GLU A 226 4.80 2.84 -17.46
C GLU A 226 5.61 2.70 -18.75
N TYR A 227 5.02 2.25 -19.86
CA TYR A 227 5.74 1.98 -21.10
C TYR A 227 5.25 2.81 -22.28
N ALA A 228 6.22 3.45 -22.95
CA ALA A 228 6.09 3.96 -24.30
C ALA A 228 6.56 2.91 -25.30
N ARG A 229 5.59 2.13 -25.80
CA ARG A 229 5.83 0.96 -26.66
C ARG A 229 6.70 -0.06 -25.94
N THR A 230 7.96 -0.24 -26.33
CA THR A 230 8.90 -1.17 -25.69
C THR A 230 9.80 -0.49 -24.66
N TYR A 231 9.73 0.84 -24.54
CA TYR A 231 10.59 1.63 -23.66
C TYR A 231 9.88 1.93 -22.35
N LYS A 232 10.49 1.55 -21.21
CA LYS A 232 10.03 1.97 -19.89
C LYS A 232 10.21 3.48 -19.76
N LEU A 233 9.14 4.19 -19.45
CA LEU A 233 9.13 5.60 -19.08
C LEU A 233 9.69 5.69 -17.66
N LYS A 234 10.70 6.54 -17.44
CA LYS A 234 11.17 6.81 -16.09
C LYS A 234 10.06 7.52 -15.31
N GLN A 235 9.47 6.84 -14.32
CA GLN A 235 8.99 7.50 -13.11
C GLN A 235 10.24 7.85 -12.27
N ASP A 236 10.26 9.04 -11.68
CA ASP A 236 11.33 9.43 -10.77
C ASP A 236 11.50 8.36 -9.69
N TYR A 237 12.66 7.71 -9.69
CA TYR A 237 13.19 6.99 -8.55
C TYR A 237 14.68 7.32 -8.42
N THR A 238 15.00 8.10 -7.39
CA THR A 238 16.24 8.06 -6.62
C THR A 238 16.36 6.66 -5.99
N TYR A 239 17.46 5.94 -5.82
CA TYR A 239 18.91 6.17 -5.74
C TYR A 239 19.61 4.89 -6.29
N ASN A 240 20.68 5.02 -7.07
CA ASN A 240 21.99 4.56 -6.61
C ASN A 240 23.11 5.18 -7.47
N THR A 241 24.11 5.64 -6.74
CA THR A 241 25.28 6.39 -7.16
C THR A 241 26.22 5.54 -8.03
N ARG A 242 26.83 6.17 -9.02
CA ARG A 242 27.81 5.63 -9.98
C ARG A 242 27.19 4.81 -11.12
N PHE A 243 26.68 5.50 -12.13
CA PHE A 243 27.16 5.41 -13.51
C PHE A 243 26.50 6.54 -14.31
N TYR A 244 27.33 7.48 -14.77
CA TYR A 244 26.91 8.58 -15.62
C TYR A 244 26.28 8.05 -16.92
N SER A 245 25.03 8.40 -17.20
CA SER A 245 24.71 9.04 -18.48
C SER A 245 23.51 9.97 -18.35
N ARG A 246 23.79 11.26 -18.50
CA ARG A 246 22.84 12.30 -18.87
C ARG A 246 22.12 11.89 -20.18
N GLY A 247 20.82 12.16 -20.28
CA GLY A 247 20.16 12.29 -21.58
C GLY A 247 18.67 12.00 -21.53
N ASN A 248 17.85 13.01 -21.85
CA ASN A 248 16.42 12.87 -22.14
C ASN A 248 16.13 11.59 -22.93
N GLN A 249 15.39 10.65 -22.33
CA GLN A 249 15.00 9.41 -22.99
C GLN A 249 14.05 9.75 -24.14
N MET A 250 14.59 9.78 -25.37
CA MET A 250 13.81 10.08 -26.57
C MET A 250 13.11 8.82 -27.07
N PHE A 251 11.82 8.67 -26.76
CA PHE A 251 10.96 7.72 -27.47
C PHE A 251 10.26 8.43 -28.65
N THR A 252 10.01 7.66 -29.70
CA THR A 252 9.35 8.18 -30.91
C THR A 252 7.89 8.50 -30.60
N SER A 253 7.46 9.72 -30.90
CA SER A 253 6.05 10.11 -30.82
C SER A 253 5.51 10.54 -32.18
N PHE A 254 4.18 10.52 -32.31
CA PHE A 254 3.45 10.92 -33.51
C PHE A 254 2.17 11.66 -33.15
N LYS A 255 1.54 12.27 -34.17
CA LYS A 255 0.31 13.04 -34.00
C LYS A 255 -0.78 12.54 -34.93
N VAL A 256 -2.02 12.78 -34.51
CA VAL A 256 -3.18 12.82 -35.40
C VAL A 256 -3.26 14.22 -36.00
N LYS A 257 -3.44 14.32 -37.33
CA LYS A 257 -3.65 15.60 -38.02
C LYS A 257 -4.99 15.60 -38.72
N ARG A 258 -5.91 16.44 -38.26
CA ARG A 258 -7.17 16.71 -38.96
C ARG A 258 -6.89 17.24 -40.38
N ARG A 259 -7.68 16.77 -41.34
CA ARG A 259 -7.66 17.16 -42.75
C ARG A 259 -9.01 17.74 -43.14
N TYR A 260 -9.02 18.53 -44.21
CA TYR A 260 -10.21 19.20 -44.73
C TYR A 260 -10.48 18.72 -46.16
N ILE A 261 -11.74 18.40 -46.45
CA ILE A 261 -12.22 18.04 -47.78
C ILE A 261 -13.43 18.92 -48.10
N LYS A 262 -13.30 19.77 -49.12
CA LYS A 262 -14.32 20.78 -49.49
C LYS A 262 -15.70 20.15 -49.77
N LYS A 263 -15.73 19.05 -50.52
CA LYS A 263 -16.95 18.33 -50.92
C LYS A 263 -17.74 17.75 -49.73
N TYR A 264 -17.07 17.46 -48.61
CA TYR A 264 -17.66 16.81 -47.45
C TYR A 264 -17.33 17.58 -46.16
N LYS A 265 -17.61 18.89 -46.17
CA LYS A 265 -17.17 19.84 -45.13
C LYS A 265 -17.66 19.54 -43.71
N HIS A 266 -18.70 18.70 -43.55
CA HIS A 266 -19.26 18.31 -42.25
C HIS A 266 -18.60 17.05 -41.67
N ASN A 267 -17.96 16.23 -42.50
CA ASN A 267 -17.26 15.03 -42.05
C ASN A 267 -15.90 15.37 -41.41
N VAL A 268 -15.48 14.52 -40.49
CA VAL A 268 -14.17 14.61 -39.84
C VAL A 268 -13.20 13.68 -40.55
N TYR A 269 -12.18 14.27 -41.18
CA TYR A 269 -11.09 13.53 -41.82
C TYR A 269 -9.77 13.76 -41.09
N PHE A 270 -8.90 12.76 -41.07
CA PHE A 270 -7.59 12.87 -40.43
C PHE A 270 -6.54 11.97 -41.07
N GLN A 271 -5.28 12.26 -40.78
CA GLN A 271 -4.15 11.39 -41.09
C GLN A 271 -3.39 11.05 -39.82
N LEU A 272 -2.86 9.83 -39.79
CA LEU A 272 -2.21 9.22 -38.65
C LEU A 272 -1.35 8.03 -39.15
N PRO A 273 -0.09 7.87 -38.71
CA PRO A 273 0.70 8.82 -37.92
C PRO A 273 1.23 10.00 -38.75
N VAL A 274 1.23 11.21 -38.18
CA VAL A 274 1.85 12.41 -38.77
C VAL A 274 3.09 12.83 -37.98
N LEU A 275 4.18 13.04 -38.71
CA LEU A 275 5.52 13.32 -38.19
C LEU A 275 6.02 14.69 -38.67
N SER A 276 6.85 15.36 -37.86
CA SER A 276 7.28 16.76 -38.10
C SER A 276 8.38 16.93 -39.14
N LYS A 277 9.22 15.92 -39.41
CA LYS A 277 10.36 15.99 -40.37
C LYS A 277 10.52 14.69 -41.18
N SER A 278 11.14 14.76 -42.37
CA SER A 278 11.34 13.60 -43.25
C SER A 278 12.29 12.55 -42.66
N GLN A 279 13.42 12.99 -42.06
CA GLN A 279 14.36 12.11 -41.35
C GLN A 279 13.67 11.31 -40.23
N SER A 280 12.71 11.92 -39.53
CA SER A 280 11.90 11.25 -38.51
C SER A 280 10.97 10.18 -39.07
N ARG A 281 10.58 10.24 -40.36
CA ARG A 281 9.73 9.21 -40.98
C ARG A 281 10.44 7.88 -41.16
N GLY A 282 11.69 7.91 -41.62
CA GLY A 282 12.50 6.69 -41.76
C GLY A 282 12.72 6.01 -40.42
N PHE A 283 13.08 6.80 -39.40
CA PHE A 283 13.23 6.32 -38.03
C PHE A 283 11.91 5.77 -37.46
N PHE A 284 10.79 6.47 -37.67
CA PHE A 284 9.48 6.03 -37.20
C PHE A 284 9.10 4.65 -37.71
N TYR A 285 9.18 4.39 -39.01
CA TYR A 285 8.80 3.06 -39.54
C TYR A 285 9.85 1.97 -39.25
N ARG A 286 11.02 2.32 -38.74
CA ARG A 286 11.94 1.36 -38.12
C ARG A 286 11.47 0.98 -36.71
N THR A 287 10.93 1.94 -35.95
CA THR A 287 10.34 1.72 -34.63
C THR A 287 8.97 1.04 -34.70
N TYR A 288 8.12 1.46 -35.65
CA TYR A 288 6.74 1.00 -35.90
C TYR A 288 6.59 0.40 -37.31
N PRO A 289 7.28 -0.71 -37.62
CA PRO A 289 7.23 -1.31 -38.95
C PRO A 289 5.82 -1.78 -39.34
N GLU A 290 5.01 -2.22 -38.38
CA GLU A 290 3.62 -2.61 -38.57
C GLU A 290 2.73 -1.45 -39.05
N LEU A 291 3.05 -0.21 -38.70
CA LEU A 291 2.27 0.95 -39.08
C LEU A 291 2.54 1.43 -40.52
N ARG A 292 3.49 0.80 -41.22
CA ARG A 292 3.84 1.16 -42.60
C ARG A 292 2.65 1.00 -43.56
N TYR A 293 1.74 0.05 -43.29
CA TYR A 293 0.56 -0.17 -44.13
C TYR A 293 -0.47 0.96 -44.05
N PHE A 294 -0.49 1.68 -42.94
CA PHE A 294 -1.38 2.84 -42.75
C PHE A 294 -0.73 4.17 -43.13
N ARG A 295 0.47 4.13 -43.71
CA ARG A 295 1.16 5.34 -44.17
C ARG A 295 0.30 6.10 -45.17
N ASN A 296 0.14 7.39 -44.94
CA ASN A 296 -0.62 8.32 -45.78
C ASN A 296 -2.11 7.97 -45.95
N VAL A 297 -2.66 7.02 -45.19
CA VAL A 297 -4.10 6.76 -45.21
C VAL A 297 -4.82 8.00 -44.71
N LEU A 298 -5.73 8.50 -45.54
CA LEU A 298 -6.69 9.51 -45.15
C LEU A 298 -7.89 8.79 -44.56
N TRP A 299 -8.16 9.03 -43.29
CA TRP A 299 -9.22 8.39 -42.53
C TRP A 299 -10.44 9.29 -42.45
N LYS A 300 -11.64 8.70 -42.43
CA LYS A 300 -12.88 9.32 -42.00
C LYS A 300 -13.22 8.79 -40.60
N TYR A 301 -13.38 9.71 -39.65
CA TYR A 301 -13.80 9.39 -38.29
C TYR A 301 -15.29 9.02 -38.25
N GLN A 302 -15.63 8.02 -37.45
CA GLN A 302 -16.97 7.55 -37.20
C GLN A 302 -17.22 7.62 -35.68
N GLY A 303 -17.98 8.63 -35.25
CA GLY A 303 -18.28 8.83 -33.84
C GLY A 303 -19.04 10.14 -33.60
N PRO A 304 -19.39 10.43 -32.34
CA PRO A 304 -20.30 11.53 -32.00
C PRO A 304 -19.64 12.92 -32.09
N LEU A 305 -18.31 12.99 -32.10
CA LEU A 305 -17.60 14.27 -32.07
C LEU A 305 -17.64 15.00 -33.42
N ASP A 306 -17.88 16.30 -33.35
CA ASP A 306 -17.75 17.18 -34.50
C ASP A 306 -16.26 17.50 -34.80
N LYS A 307 -16.02 18.37 -35.79
CA LYS A 307 -14.65 18.75 -36.18
C LYS A 307 -13.87 19.43 -35.05
N SER A 308 -14.56 20.23 -34.22
CA SER A 308 -13.93 20.94 -33.11
C SER A 308 -13.61 19.95 -31.99
N GLY A 309 -14.59 19.16 -31.57
CA GLY A 309 -14.46 18.11 -30.56
C GLY A 309 -13.33 17.14 -30.90
N PHE A 310 -13.34 16.55 -32.11
CA PHE A 310 -12.27 15.66 -32.54
C PHE A 310 -10.88 16.32 -32.49
N TYR A 311 -10.79 17.60 -32.87
CA TYR A 311 -9.53 18.33 -32.82
C TYR A 311 -9.07 18.57 -31.38
N GLN A 312 -9.95 18.99 -30.47
CA GLN A 312 -9.61 19.22 -29.07
C GLN A 312 -9.18 17.91 -28.39
N THR A 313 -9.93 16.82 -28.61
CA THR A 313 -9.69 15.52 -27.96
C THR A 313 -8.42 14.84 -28.51
N TYR A 314 -8.30 14.68 -29.83
CA TYR A 314 -7.27 13.79 -30.40
C TYR A 314 -6.10 14.51 -31.08
N CYS A 315 -6.19 15.81 -31.35
CA CYS A 315 -5.19 16.53 -32.15
C CYS A 315 -4.44 17.63 -31.39
N LYS A 316 -5.16 18.46 -30.62
CA LYS A 316 -4.61 19.68 -30.03
C LYS A 316 -3.69 19.33 -28.87
N ARG A 317 -2.42 19.71 -28.98
CA ARG A 317 -1.37 19.47 -27.95
C ARG A 317 -1.15 18.00 -27.56
N ARG A 318 -1.82 17.03 -28.21
CA ARG A 318 -1.58 15.60 -28.01
C ARG A 318 -0.39 15.10 -28.81
N ARG A 319 0.32 14.13 -28.23
CA ARG A 319 1.39 13.34 -28.85
C ARG A 319 1.25 11.92 -28.34
N TYR A 320 1.16 10.97 -29.26
CA TYR A 320 1.01 9.56 -28.94
C TYR A 320 2.33 8.85 -29.16
N TYR A 321 2.58 7.80 -28.38
CA TYR A 321 3.81 7.02 -28.45
C TYR A 321 3.57 5.53 -28.70
N ASP A 322 2.31 5.08 -28.69
CA ASP A 322 1.98 3.76 -29.22
C ASP A 322 0.54 3.74 -29.76
N MET A 323 0.23 2.76 -30.59
CA MET A 323 -1.10 2.57 -31.16
C MET A 323 -1.37 1.09 -31.46
N ARG A 324 -2.62 0.70 -31.28
CA ARG A 324 -3.18 -0.54 -31.80
C ARG A 324 -4.38 -0.22 -32.68
N ILE A 325 -4.58 -1.04 -33.70
CA ILE A 325 -5.67 -0.93 -34.65
C ILE A 325 -6.33 -2.30 -34.72
N GLU A 326 -7.63 -2.33 -34.51
CA GLU A 326 -8.47 -3.51 -34.68
C GLU A 326 -9.46 -3.26 -35.81
N TYR A 327 -9.95 -4.32 -36.43
CA TYR A 327 -10.88 -4.21 -37.55
C TYR A 327 -12.09 -5.11 -37.30
N ASP A 328 -13.27 -4.50 -37.35
CA ASP A 328 -14.53 -5.22 -37.34
C ASP A 328 -15.00 -5.47 -38.78
N SER A 329 -15.06 -6.74 -39.16
CA SER A 329 -15.48 -7.16 -40.50
C SER A 329 -16.96 -6.91 -40.77
N TYR A 330 -17.80 -6.84 -39.72
CA TYR A 330 -19.22 -6.60 -39.83
C TYR A 330 -19.51 -5.13 -40.17
N SER A 331 -19.08 -4.20 -39.32
CA SER A 331 -19.25 -2.75 -39.59
C SER A 331 -18.35 -2.26 -40.73
N GLY A 332 -17.17 -2.85 -40.89
CA GLY A 332 -16.14 -2.39 -41.81
C GLY A 332 -15.30 -1.22 -41.25
N TYR A 333 -15.44 -0.94 -39.95
CA TYR A 333 -14.70 0.09 -39.24
C TYR A 333 -13.45 -0.47 -38.56
N PHE A 334 -12.49 0.42 -38.37
CA PHE A 334 -11.32 0.17 -37.55
C PHE A 334 -11.51 0.87 -36.21
N THR A 335 -11.21 0.17 -35.12
CA THR A 335 -11.01 0.77 -33.81
C THR A 335 -9.54 1.16 -33.70
N ILE A 336 -9.26 2.45 -33.57
CA ILE A 336 -7.91 2.99 -33.43
C ILE A 336 -7.73 3.34 -31.95
N LYS A 337 -6.90 2.56 -31.26
CA LYS A 337 -6.53 2.77 -29.86
C LYS A 337 -5.16 3.42 -29.78
N LEU A 338 -5.10 4.59 -29.19
CA LEU A 338 -3.92 5.44 -29.07
C LEU A 338 -3.47 5.49 -27.62
N LYS A 339 -2.15 5.45 -27.42
CA LYS A 339 -1.55 5.54 -26.09
C LYS A 339 -0.66 6.77 -25.98
N ASP A 340 -0.88 7.54 -24.92
CA ASP A 340 0.00 8.60 -24.49
C ASP A 340 0.16 8.63 -22.97
N LYS A 341 0.81 9.68 -22.45
CA LYS A 341 1.17 9.79 -21.03
C LYS A 341 -0.04 9.94 -20.09
N TYR A 342 -1.23 10.14 -20.64
CA TYR A 342 -2.47 10.27 -19.88
C TYR A 342 -3.33 8.99 -19.98
N GLY A 343 -2.80 7.91 -20.56
CA GLY A 343 -3.49 6.63 -20.72
C GLY A 343 -3.89 6.35 -22.17
N PHE A 344 -5.08 5.78 -22.34
CA PHE A 344 -5.60 5.34 -23.64
C PHE A 344 -6.74 6.21 -24.14
N GLU A 345 -6.76 6.41 -25.45
CA GLU A 345 -7.87 7.02 -26.18
C GLU A 345 -8.25 6.11 -27.33
N GLU A 346 -9.53 5.98 -27.64
CA GLU A 346 -9.97 5.17 -28.77
C GLU A 346 -11.12 5.77 -29.55
N PHE A 347 -11.14 5.48 -30.85
CA PHE A 347 -12.25 5.85 -31.71
C PHE A 347 -12.34 4.98 -32.96
N GLN A 348 -13.53 4.98 -33.57
CA GLN A 348 -13.76 4.28 -34.82
C GLN A 348 -13.48 5.17 -36.04
N ALA A 349 -12.92 4.56 -37.09
CA ALA A 349 -12.65 5.22 -38.35
C ALA A 349 -12.55 4.23 -39.51
N TYR A 350 -12.56 4.74 -40.75
CA TYR A 350 -12.23 3.93 -41.93
C TYR A 350 -11.47 4.73 -43.00
N PRO A 351 -10.68 4.06 -43.86
CA PRO A 351 -9.99 4.71 -44.96
C PRO A 351 -10.96 5.39 -45.93
N TYR A 352 -10.78 6.69 -46.15
CA TYR A 352 -11.52 7.46 -47.14
C TYR A 352 -10.94 7.23 -48.54
N ARG A 353 -11.79 6.80 -49.48
CA ARG A 353 -11.42 6.51 -50.88
C ARG A 353 -12.20 7.35 -51.89
N GLY A 354 -12.53 8.60 -51.55
CA GLY A 354 -13.22 9.54 -52.44
C GLY A 354 -14.75 9.53 -52.35
N LYS A 355 -15.34 8.49 -51.76
CA LYS A 355 -16.80 8.36 -51.52
C LYS A 355 -17.15 8.57 -50.06
N ALA A 356 -18.38 9.01 -49.79
CA ALA A 356 -18.85 9.30 -48.44
C ALA A 356 -19.00 8.02 -47.59
N ASP A 357 -19.50 6.94 -48.18
CA ASP A 357 -19.89 5.72 -47.46
C ASP A 357 -19.07 4.51 -47.92
N LEU A 358 -18.97 3.52 -47.03
CA LEU A 358 -18.25 2.27 -47.27
C LEU A 358 -19.02 1.36 -48.21
N THR A 359 -18.34 0.86 -49.25
CA THR A 359 -18.85 -0.22 -50.10
C THR A 359 -18.38 -1.59 -49.61
N ALA A 360 -19.01 -2.68 -50.08
CA ALA A 360 -18.53 -4.04 -49.79
C ALA A 360 -17.08 -4.27 -50.25
N LYS A 361 -16.69 -3.67 -51.39
CA LYS A 361 -15.30 -3.69 -51.89
C LYS A 361 -14.33 -2.97 -50.94
N ASP A 362 -14.78 -1.88 -50.32
CA ASP A 362 -13.99 -1.16 -49.31
C ASP A 362 -13.79 -2.01 -48.06
N LYS A 363 -14.83 -2.70 -47.57
CA LYS A 363 -14.73 -3.62 -46.44
C LYS A 363 -13.69 -4.72 -46.72
N LYS A 364 -13.73 -5.36 -47.89
CA LYS A 364 -12.72 -6.38 -48.24
C LYS A 364 -11.31 -5.81 -48.32
N SER A 365 -11.18 -4.59 -48.85
CA SER A 365 -9.88 -3.89 -48.90
C SER A 365 -9.37 -3.50 -47.52
N ASN A 366 -10.26 -3.14 -46.60
CA ASN A 366 -9.96 -2.83 -45.20
C ASN A 366 -9.51 -4.08 -44.44
N GLU A 367 -10.19 -5.20 -44.64
CA GLU A 367 -9.79 -6.51 -44.07
C GLU A 367 -8.37 -6.90 -44.51
N ASN A 368 -8.06 -6.79 -45.80
CA ASN A 368 -6.71 -7.04 -46.32
C ASN A 368 -5.66 -6.06 -45.77
N LEU A 369 -6.04 -4.81 -45.51
CA LEU A 369 -5.18 -3.82 -44.88
C LEU A 369 -4.88 -4.20 -43.42
N TYR A 370 -5.91 -4.57 -42.67
CA TYR A 370 -5.80 -5.06 -41.30
C TYR A 370 -4.92 -6.30 -41.21
N ASN A 371 -5.17 -7.33 -42.04
CA ASN A 371 -4.43 -8.59 -42.01
C ASN A 371 -2.92 -8.39 -42.21
N ARG A 372 -2.52 -7.44 -43.07
CA ARG A 372 -1.11 -7.08 -43.26
C ARG A 372 -0.50 -6.41 -42.03
N TYR A 373 -1.24 -5.47 -41.42
CA TYR A 373 -0.85 -4.85 -40.17
C TYR A 373 -0.71 -5.89 -39.04
N PHE A 374 -1.76 -6.69 -38.82
CA PHE A 374 -1.82 -7.69 -37.76
C PHE A 374 -0.69 -8.69 -37.87
N LYS A 375 -0.48 -9.28 -39.06
CA LYS A 375 0.65 -10.19 -39.32
C LYS A 375 2.01 -9.57 -38.99
N SER A 376 2.19 -8.26 -39.28
CA SER A 376 3.44 -7.57 -38.95
C SER A 376 3.60 -7.31 -37.46
N LEU A 377 2.51 -6.94 -36.77
CA LEU A 377 2.48 -6.74 -35.32
C LEU A 377 2.78 -8.05 -34.58
N THR A 378 2.09 -9.14 -34.92
CA THR A 378 2.32 -10.47 -34.30
C THR A 378 3.76 -10.93 -34.50
N ARG A 379 4.33 -10.71 -35.70
CA ARG A 379 5.73 -11.04 -35.96
C ARG A 379 6.68 -10.20 -35.10
N LEU A 380 6.36 -8.93 -34.87
CA LEU A 380 7.16 -8.04 -34.04
C LEU A 380 7.11 -8.48 -32.58
N ALA A 381 5.91 -8.73 -32.04
CA ALA A 381 5.70 -9.22 -30.68
C ALA A 381 6.54 -10.49 -30.43
N ARG A 382 6.37 -11.51 -31.26
CA ARG A 382 7.14 -12.76 -31.15
C ARG A 382 8.66 -12.54 -31.21
N LYS A 383 9.15 -11.63 -32.07
CA LYS A 383 10.58 -11.32 -32.15
C LYS A 383 11.09 -10.61 -30.91
N PHE A 384 10.29 -9.71 -30.36
CA PHE A 384 10.59 -8.98 -29.14
C PHE A 384 10.66 -9.94 -27.95
N ASP A 385 9.61 -10.74 -27.75
CA ASP A 385 9.52 -11.69 -26.63
C ASP A 385 10.64 -12.73 -26.69
N LYS A 386 10.96 -13.24 -27.89
CA LYS A 386 12.11 -14.14 -28.08
C LYS A 386 13.44 -13.47 -27.72
N LYS A 387 13.61 -12.18 -28.04
CA LYS A 387 14.83 -11.42 -27.71
C LYS A 387 14.96 -11.22 -26.20
N ILE A 388 13.87 -10.87 -25.52
CA ILE A 388 13.84 -10.73 -24.06
C ILE A 388 14.17 -12.07 -23.39
N ALA A 389 13.51 -13.16 -23.81
CA ALA A 389 13.78 -14.50 -23.28
C ALA A 389 15.25 -14.92 -23.48
N PHE A 390 15.85 -14.60 -24.63
CA PHE A 390 17.27 -14.84 -24.88
C PHE A 390 18.17 -13.99 -23.97
N ALA A 391 17.89 -12.70 -23.84
CA ALA A 391 18.66 -11.82 -22.96
C ALA A 391 18.60 -12.26 -21.50
N ASN A 392 17.43 -12.66 -21.01
CA ASN A 392 17.25 -13.19 -19.66
C ASN A 392 18.02 -14.50 -19.48
N ARG A 393 18.04 -15.38 -20.49
CA ARG A 393 18.85 -16.61 -20.44
C ARG A 393 20.34 -16.30 -20.33
N GLU A 394 20.86 -15.37 -21.13
CA GLU A 394 22.28 -14.96 -21.08
C GLU A 394 22.64 -14.33 -19.73
N LEU A 395 21.76 -13.47 -19.20
CA LEU A 395 21.91 -12.87 -17.88
C LEU A 395 21.93 -13.94 -16.79
N ASN A 396 21.00 -14.90 -16.84
CA ASN A 396 20.94 -16.02 -15.91
C ASN A 396 22.22 -16.85 -15.95
N ASN A 397 22.71 -17.21 -17.15
CA ASN A 397 23.97 -17.92 -17.31
C ASN A 397 25.15 -17.14 -16.69
N SER A 398 25.22 -15.82 -16.92
CA SER A 398 26.27 -14.98 -16.34
C SER A 398 26.16 -14.89 -14.82
N ASN A 399 24.95 -14.79 -14.27
CA ASN A 399 24.72 -14.70 -12.83
C ASN A 399 25.07 -16.02 -12.15
N ASN A 400 24.62 -17.15 -12.70
CA ASN A 400 24.92 -18.48 -12.18
C ASN A 400 26.43 -18.74 -12.14
N LYS A 401 27.17 -18.28 -13.15
CA LYS A 401 28.64 -18.35 -13.12
C LYS A 401 29.24 -17.59 -11.94
N LYS A 402 28.83 -16.33 -11.72
CA LYS A 402 29.33 -15.50 -10.60
C LYS A 402 28.95 -16.06 -9.24
N ILE A 403 27.76 -16.64 -9.13
CA ILE A 403 27.29 -17.31 -7.92
C ILE A 403 28.19 -18.51 -7.63
N ARG A 404 28.46 -19.35 -8.63
CA ARG A 404 29.35 -20.51 -8.50
C ARG A 404 30.78 -20.14 -8.11
N GLU A 405 31.28 -18.99 -8.56
CA GLU A 405 32.60 -18.47 -8.15
C GLU A 405 32.67 -18.09 -6.66
N LYS A 406 31.53 -17.96 -5.99
CA LYS A 406 31.43 -17.57 -4.57
C LYS A 406 31.01 -18.71 -3.66
N MET A 407 30.52 -19.81 -4.21
CA MET A 407 30.11 -20.99 -3.46
C MET A 407 31.29 -21.63 -2.74
N SER A 408 31.03 -22.16 -1.55
CA SER A 408 31.94 -23.03 -0.83
C SER A 408 32.01 -24.44 -1.44
N SER A 409 32.90 -25.29 -0.92
CA SER A 409 32.95 -26.71 -1.26
C SER A 409 31.66 -27.47 -0.97
N GLU A 410 31.02 -27.17 0.16
CA GLU A 410 29.75 -27.78 0.60
C GLU A 410 28.61 -27.38 -0.33
N GLU A 411 28.57 -26.12 -0.76
CA GLU A 411 27.56 -25.63 -1.70
C GLU A 411 27.76 -26.17 -3.11
N LEU A 412 29.02 -26.29 -3.58
CA LEU A 412 29.34 -26.87 -4.88
C LEU A 412 29.03 -28.37 -4.97
N ALA A 413 28.92 -29.05 -3.82
CA ALA A 413 28.52 -30.45 -3.76
C ALA A 413 27.01 -30.66 -3.95
N MET A 414 26.19 -29.61 -3.77
CA MET A 414 24.75 -29.66 -4.01
C MET A 414 24.44 -29.56 -5.50
N THR A 415 23.34 -30.16 -5.93
CA THR A 415 22.75 -29.80 -7.24
C THR A 415 22.29 -28.34 -7.21
N TRP A 416 22.07 -27.74 -8.38
CA TRP A 416 21.63 -26.34 -8.44
C TRP A 416 20.23 -26.13 -7.83
N GLU A 417 19.37 -27.15 -7.88
CA GLU A 417 18.05 -27.13 -7.28
C GLU A 417 18.13 -27.18 -5.75
N GLU A 418 18.86 -28.16 -5.20
CA GLU A 418 19.13 -28.28 -3.77
C GLU A 418 19.85 -27.03 -3.21
N TRP A 419 20.80 -26.48 -3.97
CA TRP A 419 21.47 -25.24 -3.58
C TRP A 419 20.50 -24.04 -3.60
N GLY A 420 19.56 -24.00 -4.54
CA GLY A 420 18.52 -22.96 -4.57
C GLY A 420 17.65 -22.99 -3.32
N GLU A 421 17.22 -24.18 -2.90
CA GLU A 421 16.47 -24.38 -1.64
C GLU A 421 17.32 -24.02 -0.42
N TYR A 422 18.59 -24.43 -0.40
CA TYR A 422 19.55 -24.04 0.63
C TYR A 422 19.72 -22.52 0.72
N ALA A 423 19.95 -21.85 -0.42
CA ALA A 423 20.15 -20.41 -0.49
C ALA A 423 18.92 -19.65 0.02
N GLN A 424 17.72 -20.16 -0.27
CA GLN A 424 16.48 -19.61 0.27
C GLN A 424 16.41 -19.78 1.79
N ARG A 425 16.71 -20.98 2.32
CA ARG A 425 16.74 -21.22 3.78
C ARG A 425 17.78 -20.35 4.49
N ALA A 426 18.98 -20.22 3.91
CA ALA A 426 20.06 -19.38 4.42
C ALA A 426 19.65 -17.90 4.48
N MET A 427 18.96 -17.41 3.45
CA MET A 427 18.40 -16.05 3.42
C MET A 427 17.31 -15.87 4.50
N ASN A 428 16.36 -16.79 4.57
CA ASN A 428 15.28 -16.75 5.56
C ASN A 428 15.85 -16.74 6.99
N TYR A 429 16.84 -17.59 7.27
CA TYR A 429 17.54 -17.62 8.55
C TYR A 429 18.23 -16.29 8.89
N LYS A 430 18.95 -15.70 7.92
CA LYS A 430 19.62 -14.41 8.13
C LYS A 430 18.63 -13.29 8.45
N ASN A 431 17.52 -13.23 7.71
CA ASN A 431 16.44 -12.28 7.95
C ASN A 431 15.80 -12.51 9.34
N ALA A 432 15.51 -13.76 9.69
CA ALA A 432 14.93 -14.12 10.97
C ALA A 432 15.86 -13.77 12.14
N ILE A 433 17.18 -13.97 12.00
CA ILE A 433 18.16 -13.58 13.03
C ILE A 433 18.29 -12.07 13.16
N MET A 434 18.30 -11.33 12.05
CA MET A 434 18.34 -9.86 12.11
C MET A 434 17.12 -9.34 12.88
N ARG A 435 15.92 -9.84 12.57
CA ARG A 435 14.65 -9.54 13.28
C ARG A 435 14.72 -9.92 14.75
N TYR A 436 15.13 -11.15 15.07
CA TYR A 436 15.29 -11.62 16.44
C TYR A 436 16.21 -10.72 17.28
N ASN A 437 17.31 -10.23 16.68
CA ASN A 437 18.28 -9.37 17.38
C ASN A 437 17.86 -7.89 17.47
N SER A 438 16.92 -7.42 16.65
CA SER A 438 16.51 -6.01 16.59
C SER A 438 15.26 -5.67 17.41
N GLU A 439 14.61 -6.65 18.05
CA GLU A 439 13.24 -6.54 18.56
C GLU A 439 13.06 -6.99 20.01
N VAL A 440 11.84 -6.80 20.52
CA VAL A 440 11.40 -7.25 21.85
C VAL A 440 11.48 -8.78 21.96
N SER A 441 12.06 -9.30 23.04
CA SER A 441 12.38 -10.74 23.21
C SER A 441 11.18 -11.65 23.46
N LEU A 442 9.99 -11.10 23.70
CA LEU A 442 8.76 -11.84 23.97
C LEU A 442 7.78 -11.68 22.80
N SER A 443 7.01 -12.73 22.54
CA SER A 443 5.89 -12.69 21.61
C SER A 443 4.66 -13.41 22.15
N ARG A 444 3.50 -13.04 21.59
CA ARG A 444 2.27 -13.83 21.66
C ARG A 444 1.91 -14.29 20.27
N ASN A 445 1.45 -15.53 20.17
CA ASN A 445 0.91 -16.07 18.94
C ASN A 445 -0.61 -16.07 19.06
N ILE A 446 -1.28 -15.57 18.05
CA ILE A 446 -2.73 -15.54 17.92
C ILE A 446 -3.12 -16.04 16.54
N SER A 447 -4.34 -16.55 16.40
CA SER A 447 -4.88 -16.97 15.11
C SER A 447 -6.20 -16.24 14.90
N ILE A 448 -6.37 -15.60 13.73
CA ILE A 448 -7.59 -14.85 13.40
C ILE A 448 -8.31 -15.45 12.19
N LYS A 449 -9.63 -15.55 12.28
CA LYS A 449 -10.49 -16.16 11.24
C LYS A 449 -10.91 -15.19 10.13
N GLY A 450 -10.47 -13.93 10.21
CA GLY A 450 -10.92 -12.89 9.30
C GLY A 450 -10.11 -11.61 9.43
N PHE A 451 -10.18 -10.78 8.39
CA PHE A 451 -9.58 -9.45 8.36
C PHE A 451 -10.42 -8.44 9.15
N GLY A 452 -9.78 -7.40 9.67
CA GLY A 452 -10.44 -6.34 10.44
C GLY A 452 -9.55 -5.74 11.52
N LEU A 453 -10.22 -5.09 12.48
CA LEU A 453 -9.61 -4.57 13.69
C LEU A 453 -9.54 -5.68 14.75
N VAL A 454 -8.32 -5.94 15.22
CA VAL A 454 -7.99 -6.99 16.19
C VAL A 454 -7.35 -6.35 17.41
N ASN A 455 -7.73 -6.86 18.58
CA ASN A 455 -7.28 -6.33 19.85
C ASN A 455 -6.89 -7.42 20.85
N CYS A 456 -5.74 -7.27 21.49
CA CYS A 456 -5.13 -8.23 22.40
C CYS A 456 -5.01 -7.60 23.79
N ASP A 457 -6.14 -7.49 24.48
CA ASP A 457 -6.29 -6.58 25.61
C ASP A 457 -6.81 -7.30 26.85
N ARG A 458 -6.59 -6.68 28.02
CA ARG A 458 -7.26 -7.08 29.25
C ARG A 458 -8.19 -5.98 29.69
N ILE A 459 -9.29 -6.37 30.32
CA ILE A 459 -10.18 -5.43 30.98
C ILE A 459 -9.45 -4.89 32.20
N TYR A 460 -9.06 -3.62 32.17
CA TYR A 460 -8.36 -2.97 33.26
C TYR A 460 -9.32 -2.13 34.10
N ARG A 461 -9.15 -2.23 35.41
CA ARG A 461 -9.82 -1.39 36.39
C ARG A 461 -8.78 -0.52 37.07
N MET A 462 -8.95 0.80 36.95
CA MET A 462 -8.12 1.78 37.64
C MET A 462 -8.04 1.43 39.13
N GLN A 463 -6.83 1.45 39.67
CA GLN A 463 -6.54 1.17 41.06
C GLN A 463 -6.76 2.40 41.93
N ASN A 464 -6.40 3.58 41.43
CA ASN A 464 -6.59 4.86 42.13
C ASN A 464 -7.24 5.92 41.20
N PRO A 465 -8.51 5.71 40.81
CA PRO A 465 -9.23 6.64 39.93
C PRO A 465 -9.42 7.99 40.61
N THR A 466 -8.93 9.05 39.96
CA THR A 466 -9.06 10.43 40.40
C THR A 466 -9.79 11.25 39.34
N GLN A 467 -10.75 12.07 39.76
CA GLN A 467 -11.51 12.93 38.87
C GLN A 467 -10.87 14.31 38.75
N ILE A 468 -10.65 14.75 37.52
CA ILE A 468 -10.21 16.11 37.17
C ILE A 468 -11.35 16.81 36.46
N LEU A 469 -11.83 17.92 37.04
CA LEU A 469 -12.71 18.84 36.32
C LEU A 469 -11.84 19.79 35.48
N ALA A 470 -11.94 19.70 34.16
CA ALA A 470 -11.07 20.41 33.22
C ALA A 470 -11.85 21.42 32.37
N SER A 471 -11.17 22.51 31.99
CA SER A 471 -11.56 23.45 30.92
C SER A 471 -10.33 23.86 30.12
N PHE A 472 -10.51 24.17 28.84
CA PHE A 472 -9.42 24.41 27.90
C PHE A 472 -9.51 25.83 27.31
N PHE A 473 -8.39 26.55 27.36
CA PHE A 473 -8.22 27.86 26.72
C PHE A 473 -7.22 27.73 25.58
N LEU A 474 -7.68 27.97 24.36
CA LEU A 474 -6.86 27.87 23.16
C LEU A 474 -5.79 28.98 23.13
N PRO A 475 -4.72 28.85 22.32
CA PRO A 475 -3.66 29.86 22.21
C PRO A 475 -4.14 31.26 21.81
N ASP A 476 -5.33 31.39 21.20
CA ASP A 476 -5.96 32.68 20.89
C ASP A 476 -6.64 33.36 22.10
N GLY A 477 -6.57 32.73 23.28
CA GLY A 477 -7.13 33.20 24.54
C GLY A 477 -8.61 32.90 24.73
N LYS A 478 -9.27 32.21 23.78
CA LYS A 478 -10.69 31.87 23.91
C LYS A 478 -10.88 30.54 24.62
N SER A 479 -11.92 30.50 25.47
CA SER A 479 -12.40 29.26 26.08
C SER A 479 -13.17 28.42 25.06
N SER A 480 -12.80 27.15 24.93
CA SER A 480 -13.54 26.18 24.13
C SER A 480 -14.80 25.75 24.87
N LYS A 481 -15.96 25.89 24.21
CA LYS A 481 -17.24 25.43 24.78
C LYS A 481 -17.52 23.96 24.49
N ASN A 482 -17.16 23.49 23.31
CA ASN A 482 -17.34 22.10 22.92
C ASN A 482 -16.04 21.56 22.33
N GLY A 483 -15.94 20.24 22.26
CA GLY A 483 -14.81 19.55 21.65
C GLY A 483 -14.75 18.09 22.09
N LYS A 484 -13.77 17.36 21.58
CA LYS A 484 -13.45 16.01 22.03
C LYS A 484 -12.20 16.03 22.90
N VAL A 485 -12.21 15.24 23.95
CA VAL A 485 -11.10 15.12 24.88
C VAL A 485 -10.66 13.67 24.89
N VAL A 486 -9.42 13.43 24.52
CA VAL A 486 -8.78 12.11 24.57
C VAL A 486 -7.79 12.13 25.71
N LEU A 487 -8.11 11.38 26.76
CA LEU A 487 -7.15 11.07 27.83
C LEU A 487 -6.25 9.94 27.35
N ILE A 488 -4.94 10.15 27.41
CA ILE A 488 -3.93 9.22 26.90
C ILE A 488 -3.11 8.73 28.09
N ASP A 489 -3.21 7.45 28.42
CA ASP A 489 -2.46 6.82 29.51
C ASP A 489 -1.26 6.07 28.92
N GLY A 490 -0.07 6.64 29.14
CA GLY A 490 1.19 6.10 28.65
C GLY A 490 1.71 4.89 29.40
N ALA A 491 1.33 4.68 30.67
CA ALA A 491 1.81 3.55 31.45
C ALA A 491 0.95 2.30 31.24
N ASP A 492 -0.37 2.49 31.11
CA ASP A 492 -1.33 1.41 30.95
C ASP A 492 -1.66 1.09 29.49
N ASN A 493 -0.98 1.70 28.52
CA ASN A 493 -1.22 1.50 27.08
C ASN A 493 -2.71 1.63 26.72
N SER A 494 -3.34 2.73 27.12
CA SER A 494 -4.79 2.94 26.91
C SER A 494 -5.11 4.39 26.58
N CYS A 495 -6.28 4.62 25.99
CA CYS A 495 -6.83 5.97 25.87
C CYS A 495 -8.35 5.97 26.06
N LEU A 496 -8.90 7.11 26.48
CA LEU A 496 -10.33 7.30 26.65
C LEU A 496 -10.79 8.59 25.99
N THR A 497 -11.75 8.46 25.09
CA THR A 497 -12.39 9.59 24.41
C THR A 497 -13.71 9.96 25.07
N GLN A 498 -13.91 11.26 25.29
CA GLN A 498 -15.11 11.85 25.84
C GLN A 498 -15.46 13.17 25.13
N ASP A 499 -16.75 13.39 24.89
CA ASP A 499 -17.23 14.67 24.39
C ASP A 499 -17.30 15.69 25.55
N MET A 500 -16.85 16.91 25.28
CA MET A 500 -16.99 18.06 26.17
C MET A 500 -18.12 18.95 25.65
N GLU A 501 -19.08 19.25 26.52
CA GLU A 501 -20.16 20.20 26.25
C GLU A 501 -20.21 21.26 27.36
N GLY A 502 -20.51 22.50 27.00
CA GLY A 502 -20.67 23.58 27.99
C GLY A 502 -19.37 24.07 28.64
N GLY A 503 -18.22 23.75 28.03
CA GLY A 503 -16.88 24.28 28.34
C GLY A 503 -16.14 23.58 29.47
N ARG A 504 -16.68 22.47 29.98
CA ARG A 504 -16.08 21.68 31.05
C ARG A 504 -16.29 20.19 30.80
N VAL A 505 -15.31 19.40 31.22
CA VAL A 505 -15.38 17.94 31.19
C VAL A 505 -14.84 17.37 32.50
N VAL A 506 -15.41 16.26 32.96
CA VAL A 506 -14.87 15.49 34.10
C VAL A 506 -14.13 14.30 33.53
N LEU A 507 -12.81 14.31 33.66
CA LEU A 507 -11.93 13.21 33.27
C LEU A 507 -11.65 12.35 34.48
N THR A 508 -11.72 11.02 34.33
CA THR A 508 -11.25 10.09 35.35
C THR A 508 -9.89 9.56 34.91
N VAL A 509 -8.86 9.76 35.73
CA VAL A 509 -7.47 9.38 35.44
C VAL A 509 -6.95 8.43 36.52
N GLU A 510 -5.99 7.57 36.18
CA GLU A 510 -5.22 6.82 37.17
C GLU A 510 -4.15 7.76 37.76
N ALA A 511 -4.28 8.11 39.04
CA ALA A 511 -3.48 9.17 39.67
C ALA A 511 -1.97 8.89 39.66
N ALA A 512 -1.59 7.61 39.68
CA ALA A 512 -0.20 7.18 39.67
C ALA A 512 0.38 6.99 38.25
N SER A 513 -0.43 7.18 37.21
CA SER A 513 -0.03 6.96 35.82
C SER A 513 0.44 8.24 35.11
N VAL A 514 1.21 8.05 34.03
CA VAL A 514 1.69 9.11 33.15
C VAL A 514 0.60 9.40 32.11
N ASN A 515 -0.15 10.48 32.34
CA ASN A 515 -1.33 10.82 31.55
C ASN A 515 -1.11 12.12 30.75
N ALA A 516 -1.36 12.10 29.45
CA ALA A 516 -1.46 13.32 28.63
C ALA A 516 -2.92 13.53 28.20
N ILE A 517 -3.27 14.75 27.77
CA ILE A 517 -4.61 15.05 27.21
C ILE A 517 -4.45 15.61 25.81
N ALA A 518 -5.15 15.02 24.84
CA ALA A 518 -5.40 15.64 23.55
C ALA A 518 -6.79 16.28 23.53
N PHE A 519 -6.84 17.60 23.31
CA PHE A 519 -8.06 18.35 23.10
C PHE A 519 -8.26 18.58 21.59
N ILE A 520 -9.40 18.17 21.06
CA ILE A 520 -9.79 18.41 19.67
C ILE A 520 -10.94 19.41 19.65
N SER A 521 -10.72 20.56 19.04
CA SER A 521 -11.73 21.62 18.90
C SER A 521 -12.73 21.32 17.77
N ASP A 522 -13.83 22.08 17.75
CA ASP A 522 -14.88 21.98 16.71
C ASP A 522 -14.35 22.26 15.28
N ASP A 523 -13.22 22.96 15.13
CA ASP A 523 -12.53 23.18 13.85
C ASP A 523 -11.49 22.10 13.52
N GLU A 524 -11.59 20.92 14.15
CA GLU A 524 -10.75 19.74 13.94
C GLU A 524 -9.25 20.01 14.14
N LYS A 525 -8.90 20.91 15.06
CA LYS A 525 -7.50 21.12 15.48
C LYS A 525 -7.24 20.37 16.78
N MET A 526 -6.09 19.71 16.83
CA MET A 526 -5.63 18.99 18.01
C MET A 526 -4.62 19.83 18.80
N TYR A 527 -4.80 19.85 20.11
CA TYR A 527 -3.93 20.50 21.07
C TYR A 527 -3.56 19.51 22.18
N LEU A 528 -2.37 19.64 22.77
CA LEU A 528 -1.85 18.73 23.80
C LEU A 528 -1.65 19.45 25.14
N VAL A 529 -1.98 18.74 26.21
CA VAL A 529 -1.57 19.02 27.59
C VAL A 529 -0.57 17.93 27.98
N CYS A 530 0.60 18.34 28.47
CA CYS A 530 1.65 17.41 28.86
C CYS A 530 1.39 16.73 30.21
N ALA A 531 2.12 15.65 30.50
CA ALA A 531 1.87 14.81 31.65
C ALA A 531 2.16 15.50 32.99
N SER A 532 3.14 16.40 33.06
CA SER A 532 3.39 17.19 34.29
C SER A 532 2.23 18.14 34.65
N GLU A 533 1.57 18.73 33.66
CA GLU A 533 0.38 19.56 33.88
C GLU A 533 -0.80 18.71 34.40
N VAL A 534 -1.02 17.54 33.81
CA VAL A 534 -2.08 16.61 34.26
C VAL A 534 -1.79 16.11 35.68
N ALA A 535 -0.54 15.73 35.98
CA ALA A 535 -0.13 15.31 37.32
C ALA A 535 -0.33 16.40 38.38
N THR A 536 -0.13 17.67 38.01
CA THR A 536 -0.44 18.82 38.89
C THR A 536 -1.95 18.92 39.14
N ALA A 537 -2.76 18.74 38.09
CA ALA A 537 -4.22 18.79 38.19
C ALA A 537 -4.80 17.67 39.08
N VAL A 538 -4.21 16.47 39.07
CA VAL A 538 -4.58 15.34 39.96
C VAL A 538 -4.51 15.74 41.44
N GLN A 539 -3.56 16.59 41.83
CA GLN A 539 -3.38 17.03 43.22
C GLN A 539 -4.26 18.23 43.60
N SER A 540 -4.86 18.89 42.61
CA SER A 540 -5.65 20.09 42.82
C SER A 540 -7.09 19.78 43.24
N LYS A 541 -7.75 20.73 43.92
CA LYS A 541 -9.20 20.69 44.17
C LYS A 541 -9.89 21.77 43.35
N GLY A 542 -10.91 21.39 42.58
CA GLY A 542 -11.75 22.32 41.83
C GLY A 542 -11.51 22.28 40.31
N LEU A 543 -11.83 23.39 39.64
CA LEU A 543 -11.68 23.51 38.20
C LEU A 543 -10.21 23.72 37.82
N ASN A 544 -9.70 22.86 36.95
CA ASN A 544 -8.40 23.00 36.31
C ASN A 544 -8.56 23.66 34.95
N VAL A 545 -7.76 24.69 34.71
CA VAL A 545 -7.74 25.43 33.44
C VAL A 545 -6.45 25.08 32.73
N PHE A 546 -6.56 24.38 31.61
CA PHE A 546 -5.43 24.00 30.77
C PHE A 546 -5.26 24.97 29.60
N TYR A 547 -4.01 25.18 29.22
CA TYR A 547 -3.61 25.99 28.06
C TYR A 547 -2.88 25.10 27.05
N PRO A 548 -3.61 24.23 26.34
CA PRO A 548 -2.99 23.20 25.53
C PRO A 548 -2.25 23.80 24.33
N VAL A 549 -1.15 23.17 23.94
CA VAL A 549 -0.30 23.61 22.84
C VAL A 549 -0.76 22.96 21.54
N VAL A 550 -0.86 23.74 20.46
CA VAL A 550 -1.25 23.20 19.14
C VAL A 550 -0.20 22.22 18.63
N ILE A 551 -0.66 21.12 18.01
CA ILE A 551 0.24 20.22 17.28
C ILE A 551 0.60 20.87 15.94
N ASP A 552 1.75 21.53 15.90
CA ASP A 552 2.32 22.09 14.65
C ASP A 552 3.20 21.08 13.89
N SER A 553 3.41 19.87 14.44
CA SER A 553 4.22 18.83 13.78
C SER A 553 3.45 18.12 12.66
N ASP A 554 4.20 17.70 11.63
CA ASP A 554 3.68 16.77 10.62
C ASP A 554 3.60 15.32 11.16
N ASN A 555 4.23 15.04 12.31
CA ASN A 555 4.14 13.77 13.03
C ASN A 555 3.46 13.98 14.40
N ALA A 556 2.16 13.70 14.48
CA ALA A 556 1.39 13.87 15.72
C ALA A 556 1.72 12.81 16.78
N SER A 557 2.10 11.59 16.36
CA SER A 557 2.47 10.52 17.29
C SER A 557 3.68 10.92 18.12
N ASP A 558 4.73 11.47 17.49
CA ASP A 558 5.91 11.99 18.19
C ASP A 558 5.57 13.11 19.18
N ALA A 559 4.62 13.99 18.83
CA ALA A 559 4.18 15.06 19.72
C ALA A 559 3.46 14.51 20.97
N ILE A 560 2.61 13.49 20.81
CA ILE A 560 1.97 12.80 21.93
C ILE A 560 3.02 12.10 22.80
N TYR A 561 4.00 11.41 22.20
CA TYR A 561 5.08 10.78 22.96
C TYR A 561 5.91 11.78 23.76
N GLN A 562 6.21 12.95 23.18
CA GLN A 562 6.89 14.03 23.90
C GLN A 562 6.02 14.55 25.04
N ALA A 563 4.73 14.77 24.82
CA ALA A 563 3.80 15.20 25.86
C ALA A 563 3.69 14.21 27.03
N LEU A 564 3.83 12.91 26.78
CA LEU A 564 3.89 11.88 27.82
C LEU A 564 5.25 11.85 28.57
N GLN A 565 6.31 12.43 28.02
CA GLN A 565 7.63 12.49 28.67
C GLN A 565 7.86 13.79 29.46
N LEU A 566 7.05 14.82 29.18
CA LEU A 566 7.08 16.15 29.80
C LEU A 566 6.10 16.22 30.96
#